data_AF-A0A099Y609-F1
#
_entry.id   AF-A0A099Y609-F1
#
_cell.length_a   1.000
_cell.length_b   1.000
_cell.length_c   1.000
_cell.angle_alpha   90.00
_cell.angle_beta   90.00
_cell.angle_gamma   90.00
#
_symmetry.space_group_name_H-M   'P 1'
#
loop_
_entity.id
_entity.type
_entity.pdbx_description
1 polymer ?
#
loop_
_entity_poly.entity_id
_entity_poly.type
_entity_poly.pdbx_seq_one_letter_code
_entity_poly.pdbx_strand_id
1 'polypeptide(L)'
;MDKNKEILNKQKRQTELKQEVKDIKKKLPTFIIGFIFFTIVSLYFLENKFYQFFGNSVNFVIGIVIFLCIFSFFFIFTSYLQIKKREKESRIIGSQLYQLQKLEVEPKDE
;
A
#
# COMPACT_ATOMS: atom_id res chain seq x y z
N MET A 1 15.40 -28.64 -15.62
CA MET A 1 14.64 -27.37 -15.73
C MET A 1 15.54 -26.35 -16.42
N ASP A 2 15.02 -25.66 -17.42
CA ASP A 2 15.77 -24.66 -18.18
C ASP A 2 16.05 -23.43 -17.28
N LYS A 3 17.28 -23.28 -16.80
CA LYS A 3 17.69 -22.22 -15.86
C LYS A 3 17.39 -20.82 -16.42
N ASN A 4 17.46 -20.63 -17.74
CA ASN A 4 17.11 -19.37 -18.39
C ASN A 4 15.63 -19.01 -18.20
N LYS A 5 14.75 -20.02 -18.25
CA LYS A 5 13.32 -19.85 -17.99
C LYS A 5 13.06 -19.46 -16.53
N GLU A 6 13.86 -19.98 -15.60
CA GLU A 6 13.77 -19.61 -14.18
C GLU A 6 14.21 -18.16 -13.92
N ILE A 7 15.35 -17.74 -14.52
CA ILE A 7 15.84 -16.36 -14.44
C ILE A 7 14.81 -15.39 -15.01
N LEU A 8 14.26 -15.69 -16.20
CA LEU A 8 13.25 -14.86 -16.86
C LEU A 8 11.99 -14.71 -16.01
N ASN A 9 11.51 -15.81 -15.41
CA ASN A 9 10.34 -15.77 -14.52
C ASN A 9 10.60 -14.92 -13.27
N LYS A 10 11.78 -15.04 -12.66
CA LYS A 10 12.16 -14.22 -11.50
C LYS A 10 12.28 -12.73 -11.86
N GLN A 11 12.84 -12.39 -13.02
CA GLN A 11 12.91 -11.00 -13.52
C GLN A 11 11.52 -10.40 -13.77
N LYS A 12 10.62 -11.18 -14.40
CA LYS A 12 9.23 -10.77 -14.63
C LYS A 12 8.52 -10.50 -13.32
N ARG A 13 8.61 -11.44 -12.36
CA ARG A 13 8.02 -11.29 -11.03
C ARG A 13 8.58 -10.09 -10.27
N GLN A 14 9.88 -9.82 -10.37
CA GLN A 14 10.49 -8.65 -9.74
C GLN A 14 9.92 -7.34 -10.31
N THR A 15 9.73 -7.29 -11.64
CA THR A 15 9.16 -6.12 -12.32
C THR A 15 7.70 -5.91 -11.93
N GLU A 16 6.90 -6.98 -11.88
CA GLU A 16 5.51 -6.94 -11.41
C GLU A 16 5.42 -6.38 -9.99
N LEU A 17 6.23 -6.90 -9.05
CA LEU A 17 6.25 -6.43 -7.66
C LEU A 17 6.62 -4.94 -7.55
N LYS A 18 7.60 -4.48 -8.33
CA LYS A 18 7.99 -3.06 -8.37
C LYS A 18 6.86 -2.19 -8.92
N GLN A 19 6.16 -2.66 -9.96
CA GLN A 19 5.04 -1.94 -10.56
C GLN A 19 3.86 -1.85 -9.59
N GLU A 20 3.50 -2.94 -8.91
CA GLU A 20 2.45 -2.96 -7.89
C GLU A 20 2.75 -1.97 -6.75
N VAL A 21 4.00 -1.94 -6.27
CA VAL A 21 4.42 -0.96 -5.25
C VAL A 21 4.29 0.47 -5.76
N LYS A 22 4.69 0.74 -7.00
CA LYS A 22 4.58 2.06 -7.63
C LYS A 22 3.13 2.50 -7.75
N ASP A 23 2.23 1.59 -8.13
CA ASP A 23 0.81 1.88 -8.28
C ASP A 23 0.14 2.18 -6.93
N ILE A 24 0.46 1.42 -5.88
CA ILE A 24 -0.03 1.71 -4.52
C ILE A 24 0.51 3.07 -4.05
N LYS A 25 1.82 3.32 -4.20
CA LYS A 25 2.45 4.60 -3.82
C LYS A 25 1.91 5.79 -4.60
N LYS A 26 1.46 5.62 -5.84
CA LYS A 26 0.87 6.69 -6.64
C LYS A 26 -0.53 7.07 -6.14
N LYS A 27 -1.30 6.10 -5.65
CA LYS A 27 -2.67 6.32 -5.15
C LYS A 27 -2.70 6.81 -3.70
N LEU A 28 -1.73 6.41 -2.88
CA LEU A 28 -1.69 6.71 -1.45
C LEU A 28 -1.79 8.21 -1.13
N PRO A 29 -1.06 9.13 -1.80
CA PRO A 29 -1.14 10.57 -1.52
C PRO A 29 -2.53 11.13 -1.79
N THR A 30 -3.19 10.69 -2.87
CA THR A 30 -4.56 11.11 -3.18
C THR A 30 -5.53 10.68 -2.08
N PHE A 31 -5.40 9.46 -1.56
CA PHE A 31 -6.21 8.99 -0.43
C PHE A 31 -5.92 9.78 0.85
N ILE A 32 -4.66 10.11 1.14
CA ILE A 32 -4.27 10.91 2.32
C ILE A 32 -4.88 12.32 2.23
N ILE A 33 -4.78 12.97 1.06
CA ILE A 33 -5.36 14.30 0.84
C ILE A 33 -6.89 14.25 1.00
N GLY A 34 -7.54 13.24 0.41
CA GLY A 34 -8.99 13.04 0.58
C GLY A 34 -9.39 12.81 2.03
N PHE A 35 -8.59 12.05 2.78
CA PHE A 35 -8.81 11.80 4.21
C PHE A 35 -8.67 13.08 5.05
N ILE A 36 -7.64 13.90 4.79
CA ILE A 36 -7.45 15.19 5.48
C ILE A 36 -8.63 16.12 5.18
N PHE A 37 -9.03 16.24 3.91
CA PHE A 37 -10.17 17.06 3.51
C PHE A 37 -11.46 16.59 4.17
N PHE A 38 -11.73 15.28 4.14
CA PHE A 38 -12.89 14.68 4.81
C PHE A 38 -12.90 14.96 6.31
N THR A 39 -11.74 14.89 6.96
CA THR A 39 -11.61 15.16 8.40
C THR A 39 -11.93 16.61 8.73
N ILE A 40 -11.41 17.57 7.96
CA ILE A 40 -11.68 19.00 8.14
C ILE A 40 -13.19 19.29 7.98
N VAL A 41 -13.79 18.77 6.91
CA VAL A 41 -15.22 18.94 6.64
C VAL A 41 -16.06 18.32 7.76
N SER A 42 -15.70 17.13 8.21
CA SER A 42 -16.40 16.45 9.31
C SER A 42 -16.29 17.22 10.62
N LEU A 43 -15.12 17.78 10.95
CA LEU A 43 -14.91 18.59 12.15
C LEU A 43 -15.72 19.90 12.10
N TYR A 44 -15.80 20.55 10.94
CA TYR A 44 -16.65 21.72 10.76
C TYR A 44 -18.13 21.39 11.04
N PHE A 45 -18.60 20.23 10.57
CA PHE A 45 -19.95 19.74 10.86
C PHE A 45 -20.12 19.19 12.27
N LEU A 46 -19.08 19.07 13.08
CA LEU A 46 -19.18 18.69 14.50
C LEU A 46 -19.39 19.91 15.42
N GLU A 47 -19.26 21.14 14.92
CA GLU A 47 -19.52 22.35 15.70
C GLU A 47 -21.00 22.49 16.09
N ASN A 48 -21.26 23.26 17.16
CA ASN A 48 -22.56 23.43 17.81
C ASN A 48 -23.76 23.70 16.88
N LYS A 49 -23.53 24.24 15.66
CA LYS A 49 -24.60 24.45 14.67
C LYS A 49 -25.25 23.15 14.20
N PHE A 50 -24.50 22.04 14.17
CA PHE A 50 -25.02 20.75 13.75
C PHE A 50 -25.86 20.08 14.84
N TYR A 51 -25.50 20.30 16.11
CA TYR A 51 -26.31 19.87 17.25
C TYR A 51 -27.71 20.49 17.23
N GLN A 52 -27.82 21.77 16.87
CA GLN A 52 -29.12 22.44 16.71
C GLN A 52 -29.93 21.90 15.53
N PHE A 53 -29.29 21.49 14.43
CA PHE A 53 -29.98 21.01 13.23
C PHE A 53 -30.46 19.56 13.34
N PHE A 54 -29.65 18.67 13.94
CA PHE A 54 -29.90 17.23 13.95
C PHE A 54 -30.42 16.69 15.29
N GLY A 55 -30.42 17.49 16.35
CA GLY A 55 -30.94 17.11 17.66
C GLY A 55 -30.35 15.79 18.17
N ASN A 56 -31.20 14.80 18.48
CA ASN A 56 -30.77 13.52 19.05
C ASN A 56 -30.06 12.58 18.04
N SER A 57 -30.15 12.86 16.73
CA SER A 57 -29.52 12.04 15.69
C SER A 57 -28.03 12.35 15.49
N VAL A 58 -27.52 13.41 16.13
CA VAL A 58 -26.11 13.83 16.06
C VAL A 58 -25.18 12.70 16.53
N ASN A 59 -25.53 12.00 17.62
CA ASN A 59 -24.73 10.89 18.13
C ASN A 59 -24.54 9.77 17.10
N PHE A 60 -25.55 9.51 16.27
CA PHE A 60 -25.48 8.51 15.20
C PHE A 60 -24.55 8.97 14.07
N VAL A 61 -24.65 10.24 13.66
CA VAL A 61 -23.76 10.83 12.65
C VAL A 61 -22.31 10.81 13.12
N ILE A 62 -22.06 11.17 14.38
CA ILE A 62 -20.73 11.11 15.00
C ILE A 62 -20.19 9.68 14.95
N GLY A 63 -21.02 8.68 15.28
CA GLY A 63 -20.65 7.26 15.19
C GLY A 63 -20.22 6.85 13.78
N ILE A 64 -20.94 7.29 12.75
CA ILE A 64 -20.59 7.03 11.34
C ILE A 64 -19.25 7.69 10.97
N VAL A 65 -19.04 8.94 11.36
CA VAL A 65 -17.79 9.67 11.08
C VAL A 65 -16.60 8.97 11.72
N ILE A 66 -16.72 8.56 12.99
CA ILE A 66 -15.68 7.81 13.70
C ILE A 66 -15.39 6.49 12.98
N PHE A 67 -16.44 5.75 12.58
CA PHE A 67 -16.28 4.51 11.85
C PHE A 67 -15.55 4.70 10.51
N LEU A 68 -15.91 5.74 9.74
CA LEU A 68 -15.24 6.07 8.47
C LEU A 68 -13.78 6.48 8.69
N CYS A 69 -13.48 7.19 9.77
CA CYS A 69 -12.11 7.53 10.14
C CYS A 69 -11.27 6.29 10.44
N ILE A 70 -11.79 5.36 11.26
CA ILE A 70 -11.13 4.10 11.58
C ILE A 70 -10.92 3.26 10.30
N PHE A 71 -11.94 3.15 9.46
CA PHE A 71 -11.86 2.41 8.20
C PHE A 71 -10.79 2.98 7.26
N SER A 72 -10.75 4.31 7.11
CA SER A 72 -9.75 4.99 6.29
C SER A 72 -8.33 4.80 6.83
N PHE A 73 -8.16 4.90 8.15
CA PHE A 73 -6.88 4.64 8.79
C PHE A 73 -6.41 3.20 8.56
N PHE A 74 -7.30 2.23 8.71
CA PHE A 74 -7.03 0.82 8.45
C PHE A 74 -6.62 0.57 6.98
N PHE A 75 -7.26 1.24 6.03
CA PHE A 75 -6.92 1.15 4.61
C PHE A 75 -5.50 1.69 4.32
N ILE A 76 -5.14 2.83 4.90
CA ILE A 76 -3.78 3.40 4.75
C ILE A 76 -2.74 2.46 5.39
N PHE A 77 -3.02 1.97 6.59
CA PHE A 77 -2.13 1.07 7.32
C PHE A 77 -1.87 -0.24 6.56
N THR A 78 -2.93 -0.89 6.07
CA THR A 78 -2.80 -2.11 5.27
C THR A 78 -2.05 -1.87 3.97
N SER A 79 -2.27 -0.73 3.30
CA SER A 79 -1.52 -0.33 2.11
C SER A 79 -0.01 -0.21 2.40
N TYR A 80 0.37 0.37 3.54
CA TYR A 80 1.76 0.46 3.97
C TYR A 80 2.39 -0.91 4.22
N LEU A 81 1.68 -1.81 4.91
CA LEU A 81 2.14 -3.19 5.12
C LEU A 81 2.32 -3.95 3.81
N GLN A 82 1.41 -3.78 2.85
CA GLN A 82 1.51 -4.40 1.54
C GLN A 82 2.72 -3.90 0.76
N ILE A 83 2.99 -2.59 0.76
CA ILE A 83 4.19 -2.02 0.15
C ILE A 83 5.45 -2.67 0.74
N LYS A 84 5.55 -2.68 2.08
CA LYS A 84 6.73 -3.22 2.78
C LYS A 84 6.95 -4.71 2.48
N LYS A 85 5.86 -5.49 2.41
CA LYS A 85 5.91 -6.92 2.07
C LYS A 85 6.42 -7.12 0.64
N ARG A 86 5.85 -6.40 -0.34
CA ARG A 86 6.22 -6.53 -1.77
C ARG A 86 7.64 -6.01 -2.05
N GLU A 87 8.08 -4.95 -1.38
CA GLU A 87 9.47 -4.48 -1.46
C GLU A 87 10.45 -5.51 -0.90
N LYS A 88 10.13 -6.17 0.22
CA LYS A 88 10.94 -7.26 0.77
C LYS A 88 11.03 -8.44 -0.20
N GLU A 89 9.90 -8.85 -0.79
CA GLU A 89 9.85 -9.92 -1.80
C GLU A 89 10.70 -9.56 -3.03
N SER A 90 10.59 -8.34 -3.55
CA SER A 90 11.40 -7.87 -4.68
C SER A 90 12.91 -7.86 -4.37
N ARG A 91 13.31 -7.56 -3.13
CA ARG A 91 14.72 -7.60 -2.69
C ARG A 91 15.24 -9.04 -2.61
N ILE A 92 14.44 -9.96 -2.06
CA ILE A 92 14.79 -11.38 -1.99
C ILE A 92 14.99 -11.94 -3.40
N ILE A 93 14.06 -11.66 -4.32
CA ILE A 93 14.20 -12.09 -5.73
C ILE A 93 15.44 -11.48 -6.38
N GLY A 94 15.76 -10.22 -6.08
CA GLY A 94 16.99 -9.58 -6.56
C GLY A 94 18.25 -10.29 -6.08
N SER A 95 18.29 -10.70 -4.82
CA SER A 95 19.41 -11.48 -4.27
C SER A 95 19.53 -12.86 -4.90
N GLN A 96 18.40 -13.54 -5.15
CA GLN A 96 18.38 -14.84 -5.84
C GLN A 96 18.86 -14.72 -7.29
N LEU A 97 18.42 -13.69 -8.02
CA LEU A 97 18.86 -13.42 -9.38
C LEU A 97 20.36 -13.17 -9.44
N TYR A 98 20.91 -12.39 -8.50
CA TYR A 98 22.34 -12.13 -8.41
C TYR A 98 23.14 -13.42 -8.18
N GLN A 99 22.68 -14.29 -7.27
CA GLN A 99 23.34 -15.59 -7.03
C GLN A 99 23.28 -16.48 -8.27
N LEU A 100 22.12 -16.58 -8.93
CA LEU A 100 21.95 -17.38 -10.15
C LEU A 100 22.85 -16.91 -11.29
N GLN A 101 22.96 -15.59 -11.49
CA GLN A 101 23.80 -14.99 -12.52
C GLN A 101 25.29 -15.10 -12.16
N LYS A 102 25.68 -14.94 -10.90
CA LYS A 102 27.07 -15.12 -10.47
C LYS A 102 27.54 -16.56 -10.65
N LEU A 103 26.69 -17.54 -10.33
CA LEU A 103 26.93 -18.98 -10.55
C LEU A 103 27.01 -19.37 -12.04
N GLU A 104 26.55 -18.50 -12.95
CA GLU A 104 26.69 -18.68 -14.40
C GLU A 104 28.03 -18.12 -14.92
N VAL A 105 28.64 -17.18 -14.20
CA VAL A 105 29.86 -16.47 -14.61
C VAL A 105 31.13 -17.11 -14.05
N GLU A 106 31.06 -17.95 -13.00
CA GLU A 106 32.20 -18.78 -12.60
C GLU A 106 32.45 -19.84 -13.70
N PRO A 107 33.57 -19.74 -14.45
CA PRO A 107 33.89 -20.75 -15.44
C PRO A 107 34.18 -22.05 -14.71
N LYS A 108 33.76 -23.17 -15.29
CA LYS A 108 34.28 -24.48 -14.90
C LYS A 108 35.80 -24.39 -15.01
N ASP A 109 36.49 -24.54 -13.88
CA ASP A 109 37.92 -24.79 -13.86
C ASP A 109 38.16 -26.09 -14.67
N GLU A 110 38.61 -25.94 -15.91
CA GLU A 110 39.26 -27.00 -16.72
C GLU A 110 40.76 -27.01 -16.45
#